data_AF-A0A0F9CGT6-F1
#
_entry.id   AF-A0A0F9CGT6-F1
#
_cell.length_a   1.000
_cell.length_b   1.000
_cell.length_c   1.000
_cell.angle_alpha   90.00
_cell.angle_beta   90.00
_cell.angle_gamma   90.00
#
_symmetry.space_group_name_H-M   'P 1'
#
loop_
_entity.id
_entity.type
_entity.pdbx_description
1 polymer ?
#
loop_
_entity_poly.entity_id
_entity_poly.type
_entity_poly.pdbx_seq_one_letter_code
_entity_poly.pdbx_strand_id
1 'polypeptide(L)'
;MVGLRRRHLVAALNPAAALDISATATLTAERHANRPLMLTGDGSTAQTYTLPLATGSGNTYTFYVRTTNTGTYVVAAAGSDEFDGSTTGTDGNSDVGSGWPAATGSNFTTFTFGITTQGELGSWVEFKDVASAVWLVRGTMVQSDNSPVTQFT
;
A
#
# COMPACT_ATOMS: atom_id res chain seq x y z
N MET A 1 -25.66 -19.73 19.72
CA MET A 1 -24.22 -19.81 19.40
C MET A 1 -24.10 -20.29 17.96
N VAL A 2 -23.99 -19.36 16.99
CA VAL A 2 -23.91 -19.72 15.55
C VAL A 2 -22.52 -20.29 15.28
N GLY A 3 -22.45 -21.58 14.95
CA GLY A 3 -21.18 -22.25 14.66
C GLY A 3 -20.51 -21.63 13.44
N LEU A 4 -19.34 -21.03 13.63
CA LEU A 4 -18.46 -20.64 12.53
C LEU A 4 -18.17 -21.89 11.69
N ARG A 5 -18.67 -21.91 10.45
CA ARG A 5 -18.42 -23.02 9.51
C ARG A 5 -16.92 -23.12 9.25
N ARG A 6 -16.40 -24.36 9.12
CA ARG A 6 -14.96 -24.70 8.94
C ARG A 6 -14.21 -23.80 7.95
N ARG A 7 -14.86 -23.36 6.87
CA ARG A 7 -14.27 -22.43 5.88
C ARG A 7 -13.88 -21.05 6.43
N HIS A 8 -14.66 -20.50 7.37
CA HIS A 8 -14.31 -19.23 8.01
C HIS A 8 -13.17 -19.41 9.01
N LEU A 9 -13.07 -20.60 9.62
CA LEU A 9 -11.99 -20.94 10.56
C LEU A 9 -10.67 -21.17 9.82
N VAL A 10 -10.69 -21.82 8.65
CA VAL A 10 -9.52 -22.00 7.78
C VAL A 10 -8.99 -20.67 7.23
N ALA A 11 -9.87 -19.74 6.85
CA ALA A 11 -9.46 -18.41 6.43
C ALA A 11 -8.87 -17.58 7.59
N ALA A 12 -9.45 -17.68 8.79
CA ALA A 12 -8.96 -16.99 9.98
C ALA A 12 -7.62 -17.54 10.51
N LEU A 13 -7.31 -18.82 10.23
CA LEU A 13 -6.06 -19.46 10.60
C LEU A 13 -4.98 -19.42 9.51
N ASN A 14 -5.30 -18.92 8.31
CA ASN A 14 -4.31 -18.80 7.24
C ASN A 14 -3.54 -17.48 7.41
N PRO A 15 -2.26 -17.51 7.86
CA PRO A 15 -1.48 -16.30 8.07
C PRO A 15 -1.23 -15.52 6.76
N ALA A 16 -1.45 -16.13 5.59
CA ALA A 16 -1.33 -15.49 4.28
C ALA A 16 -2.68 -15.03 3.68
N ALA A 17 -3.80 -15.17 4.42
CA ALA A 17 -5.10 -14.73 3.90
C ALA A 17 -5.14 -13.20 3.73
N ALA A 18 -5.70 -12.76 2.60
CA ALA A 18 -5.97 -11.34 2.36
C ALA A 18 -6.80 -10.73 3.50
N LEU A 19 -6.55 -9.46 3.81
CA LEU A 19 -7.21 -8.69 4.85
C LEU A 19 -7.80 -7.43 4.25
N ASP A 20 -9.12 -7.26 4.37
CA ASP A 20 -9.77 -6.01 4.01
C ASP A 20 -9.48 -4.93 5.06
N ILE A 21 -9.13 -3.74 4.58
CA ILE A 21 -8.89 -2.55 5.38
C ILE A 21 -9.65 -1.39 4.76
N SER A 22 -10.52 -0.77 5.55
CA SER A 22 -11.53 0.18 5.06
C SER A 22 -11.48 1.52 5.77
N ALA A 23 -10.48 1.76 6.62
CA ALA A 23 -10.31 2.97 7.41
C ALA A 23 -8.85 3.16 7.81
N THR A 24 -8.49 4.40 8.15
CA THR A 24 -7.18 4.76 8.72
C THR A 24 -6.78 3.80 9.84
N ALA A 25 -5.52 3.36 9.82
CA ALA A 25 -5.01 2.42 10.80
C ALA A 25 -3.49 2.55 10.99
N THR A 26 -3.04 2.28 12.21
CA THR A 26 -1.64 1.92 12.47
C THR A 26 -1.49 0.41 12.29
N LEU A 27 -0.59 0.02 11.41
CA LEU A 27 -0.34 -1.38 11.10
C LEU A 27 0.57 -1.99 12.17
N THR A 28 0.45 -3.31 12.31
CA THR A 28 1.23 -4.11 13.26
C THR A 28 1.64 -5.41 12.60
N ALA A 29 2.79 -5.93 13.00
CA ALA A 29 3.33 -7.16 12.43
C ALA A 29 2.40 -8.35 12.66
N GLU A 30 1.82 -8.45 13.87
CA GLU A 30 0.98 -9.58 14.29
C GLU A 30 -0.28 -9.74 13.44
N ARG A 31 -0.83 -8.62 12.96
CA ARG A 31 -2.11 -8.60 12.24
C ARG A 31 -1.93 -8.46 10.72
N HIS A 32 -0.92 -7.72 10.27
CA HIS A 32 -0.85 -7.22 8.90
C HIS A 32 0.38 -7.68 8.10
N ALA A 33 1.49 -8.05 8.76
CA ALA A 33 2.69 -8.41 8.03
C ALA A 33 2.48 -9.66 7.16
N ASN A 34 3.12 -9.65 5.98
CA ASN A 34 3.16 -10.74 5.02
C ASN A 34 1.77 -11.13 4.48
N ARG A 35 0.83 -10.18 4.49
CA ARG A 35 -0.54 -10.36 4.02
C ARG A 35 -0.90 -9.33 2.96
N PRO A 36 -1.71 -9.71 1.95
CA PRO A 36 -2.33 -8.75 1.06
C PRO A 36 -3.36 -7.90 1.83
N LEU A 37 -3.17 -6.59 1.85
CA LEU A 37 -4.07 -5.60 2.46
C LEU A 37 -4.95 -5.00 1.37
N MET A 38 -6.22 -5.42 1.33
CA MET A 38 -7.18 -5.00 0.33
C MET A 38 -7.83 -3.69 0.76
N LEU A 39 -7.64 -2.63 -0.01
CA LEU A 39 -8.20 -1.32 0.29
C LEU A 39 -9.66 -1.26 -0.14
N THR A 40 -10.57 -1.33 0.82
CA THR A 40 -12.02 -1.40 0.61
C THR A 40 -12.74 -0.23 1.27
N GLY A 41 -12.16 0.97 1.18
CA GLY A 41 -12.76 2.19 1.72
C GLY A 41 -14.10 2.56 1.06
N ASP A 42 -14.74 3.61 1.57
CA ASP A 42 -16.00 4.16 1.05
C ASP A 42 -15.87 4.85 -0.33
N GLY A 43 -14.64 5.02 -0.81
CA GLY A 43 -14.32 5.64 -2.10
C GLY A 43 -14.21 7.17 -2.06
N SER A 44 -14.34 7.79 -0.88
CA SER A 44 -14.27 9.25 -0.74
C SER A 44 -13.51 9.77 0.47
N THR A 45 -13.42 8.98 1.54
CA THR A 45 -12.72 9.39 2.77
C THR A 45 -11.23 9.12 2.62
N ALA A 46 -10.39 10.12 2.92
CA ALA A 46 -8.94 9.94 2.99
C ALA A 46 -8.56 8.91 4.06
N GLN A 47 -7.69 7.95 3.72
CA GLN A 47 -7.29 6.89 4.65
C GLN A 47 -5.77 6.80 4.73
N THR A 48 -5.25 6.89 5.96
CA THR A 48 -3.81 6.81 6.24
C THR A 48 -3.47 5.48 6.91
N TYR A 49 -2.45 4.81 6.39
CA TYR A 49 -1.92 3.56 6.90
C TYR A 49 -0.50 3.80 7.40
N THR A 50 -0.31 3.84 8.71
CA THR A 50 1.02 4.02 9.30
C THR A 50 1.71 2.67 9.42
N LEU A 51 2.86 2.53 8.77
CA LEU A 51 3.71 1.35 8.91
C LEU A 51 4.31 1.28 10.34
N PRO A 52 4.69 0.10 10.84
CA PRO A 52 5.54 0.00 12.02
C PRO A 52 6.91 0.66 11.78
N LEU A 53 7.73 0.77 12.84
CA LEU A 53 9.13 1.15 12.67
C LEU A 53 9.90 0.07 11.90
N ALA A 54 10.70 0.48 10.91
CA ALA A 54 11.61 -0.37 10.17
C ALA A 54 12.80 -0.76 11.05
N THR A 55 13.01 -2.07 11.17
CA THR A 55 14.07 -2.65 12.01
C THR A 55 14.97 -3.62 11.24
N GLY A 56 14.69 -3.83 9.95
CA GLY A 56 15.27 -4.90 9.13
C GLY A 56 14.59 -6.25 9.33
N SER A 57 13.32 -6.27 9.76
CA SER A 57 12.59 -7.52 10.08
C SER A 57 12.29 -8.41 8.87
N GLY A 58 12.31 -7.86 7.66
CA GLY A 58 11.91 -8.56 6.44
C GLY A 58 10.40 -8.62 6.19
N ASN A 59 9.58 -8.09 7.10
CA ASN A 59 8.13 -8.06 6.97
C ASN A 59 7.70 -7.25 5.74
N THR A 60 6.69 -7.75 5.02
CA THR A 60 6.08 -7.04 3.90
C THR A 60 4.66 -6.56 4.21
N TYR A 61 4.29 -5.43 3.61
CA TYR A 61 2.93 -4.88 3.65
C TYR A 61 2.54 -4.54 2.23
N THR A 62 1.70 -5.38 1.62
CA THR A 62 1.27 -5.24 0.22
C THR A 62 -0.14 -4.70 0.17
N PHE A 63 -0.31 -3.48 -0.31
CA PHE A 63 -1.61 -2.84 -0.47
C PHE A 63 -2.12 -3.04 -1.90
N TYR A 64 -3.40 -3.33 -2.04
CA TYR A 64 -4.09 -3.46 -3.32
C TYR A 64 -5.34 -2.60 -3.33
N VAL A 65 -5.48 -1.74 -4.34
CA VAL A 65 -6.65 -0.88 -4.51
C VAL A 65 -7.83 -1.71 -5.01
N ARG A 66 -8.82 -1.97 -4.14
CA ARG A 66 -10.11 -2.59 -4.53
C ARG A 66 -11.22 -1.59 -4.75
N THR A 67 -11.07 -0.37 -4.25
CA THR A 67 -11.98 0.74 -4.46
C THR A 67 -11.16 1.98 -4.83
N THR A 68 -11.42 2.59 -5.99
CA THR A 68 -10.86 3.92 -6.29
C THR A 68 -11.38 4.91 -5.23
N ASN A 69 -10.49 5.70 -4.64
CA ASN A 69 -10.81 6.60 -3.55
C ASN A 69 -10.48 8.04 -3.91
N THR A 70 -11.51 8.87 -4.11
CA THR A 70 -11.32 10.30 -4.41
C THR A 70 -10.72 11.07 -3.24
N GLY A 71 -10.80 10.53 -2.02
CA GLY A 71 -10.14 11.06 -0.83
C GLY A 71 -8.66 10.68 -0.67
N THR A 72 -8.13 9.81 -1.56
CA THR A 72 -6.78 9.23 -1.53
C THR A 72 -6.53 8.17 -0.45
N TYR A 73 -5.55 7.31 -0.75
CA TYR A 73 -4.90 6.41 0.19
C TYR A 73 -3.49 6.90 0.44
N VAL A 74 -3.08 6.87 1.70
CA VAL A 74 -1.76 7.30 2.14
C VAL A 74 -1.12 6.17 2.92
N VAL A 75 0.09 5.79 2.57
CA VAL A 75 0.97 4.95 3.41
C VAL A 75 2.05 5.85 3.97
N ALA A 76 2.18 5.87 5.29
CA ALA A 76 3.13 6.71 6.02
C ALA A 76 4.15 5.85 6.74
N ALA A 77 5.42 6.20 6.58
CA ALA A 77 6.51 5.68 7.40
C ALA A 77 6.38 6.19 8.84
N ALA A 78 6.87 5.43 9.82
CA ALA A 78 6.89 5.84 11.21
C ALA A 78 8.23 6.49 11.58
N GLY A 79 8.22 7.42 12.54
CA GLY A 79 9.45 8.01 13.06
C GLY A 79 10.27 8.73 11.97
N SER A 80 11.52 8.32 11.81
CA SER A 80 12.47 8.84 10.82
C SER A 80 12.73 7.85 9.68
N ASP A 81 11.88 6.83 9.52
CA ASP A 81 12.05 5.83 8.49
C ASP A 81 11.82 6.45 7.10
N GLU A 82 12.58 6.01 6.11
CA GLU A 82 12.45 6.48 4.74
C GLU A 82 12.10 5.36 3.75
N PHE A 83 11.52 5.76 2.63
CA PHE A 83 11.24 4.94 1.47
C PHE A 83 12.41 4.95 0.49
N ASP A 84 12.83 3.76 0.06
CA ASP A 84 13.80 3.53 -1.00
C ASP A 84 13.20 2.60 -2.06
N GLY A 85 13.49 2.82 -3.34
CA GLY A 85 13.05 2.00 -4.44
C GLY A 85 12.27 2.80 -5.48
N SER A 86 11.26 2.18 -6.08
CA SER A 86 10.46 2.85 -7.11
C SER A 86 9.13 2.15 -7.35
N THR A 87 8.17 2.92 -7.86
CA THR A 87 6.97 2.35 -8.47
C THR A 87 6.93 2.69 -9.95
N THR A 88 6.25 1.86 -10.72
CA THR A 88 5.95 2.14 -12.12
C THR A 88 4.45 2.28 -12.31
N GLY A 89 4.05 2.92 -13.39
CA GLY A 89 2.64 3.01 -13.73
C GLY A 89 2.45 2.98 -15.23
N THR A 90 1.26 2.57 -15.62
CA THR A 90 0.78 2.60 -17.00
C THR A 90 -0.47 3.45 -17.06
N ASP A 91 -0.58 4.22 -18.14
CA ASP A 91 -1.82 4.86 -18.51
C ASP A 91 -2.87 3.78 -18.87
N GLY A 92 -4.06 3.85 -18.28
CA GLY A 92 -5.18 2.96 -18.52
C GLY A 92 -5.84 3.22 -19.88
N ASN A 93 -5.45 4.32 -20.54
CA ASN A 93 -5.93 4.74 -21.85
C ASN A 93 -4.83 4.76 -22.93
N SER A 94 -3.57 4.44 -22.59
CA SER A 94 -2.48 4.39 -23.57
C SER A 94 -1.33 3.45 -23.16
N ASP A 95 -0.46 3.06 -24.08
CA ASP A 95 0.71 2.22 -23.78
C ASP A 95 1.88 3.02 -23.16
N VAL A 96 1.62 4.22 -22.63
CA VAL A 96 2.64 5.08 -22.02
C VAL A 96 2.87 4.68 -20.57
N GLY A 97 4.13 4.46 -20.24
CA GLY A 97 4.59 4.15 -18.89
C GLY A 97 5.24 5.34 -18.19
N SER A 98 5.20 5.34 -16.87
CA SER A 98 5.93 6.27 -16.01
C SER A 98 6.60 5.53 -14.86
N GLY A 99 7.66 6.12 -14.30
CA GLY A 99 8.38 5.57 -13.15
C GLY A 99 8.67 6.68 -12.13
N TRP A 100 8.42 6.37 -10.86
CA TRP A 100 8.65 7.31 -9.75
C TRP A 100 9.64 6.67 -8.77
N PRO A 101 10.88 7.18 -8.70
CA PRO A 101 11.86 6.72 -7.73
C PRO A 101 11.65 7.39 -6.37
N ALA A 102 11.70 6.59 -5.31
CA ALA A 102 12.01 7.06 -3.97
C ALA A 102 13.52 6.96 -3.79
N ALA A 103 14.24 7.98 -4.25
CA ALA A 103 15.70 7.95 -4.20
C ALA A 103 16.21 7.92 -2.74
N THR A 104 17.07 6.96 -2.43
CA THR A 104 17.72 6.80 -1.11
C THR A 104 18.25 8.12 -0.57
N GLY A 105 18.02 8.42 0.72
CA GLY A 105 18.47 9.64 1.38
C GLY A 105 17.68 10.91 1.04
N SER A 106 16.58 10.79 0.30
CA SER A 106 15.70 11.93 0.00
C SER A 106 14.61 12.16 1.07
N ASN A 107 14.61 11.37 2.16
CA ASN A 107 13.64 11.47 3.26
C ASN A 107 12.17 11.33 2.81
N PHE A 108 11.90 10.51 1.78
CA PHE A 108 10.52 10.19 1.41
C PHE A 108 9.87 9.38 2.54
N THR A 109 8.78 9.90 3.09
CA THR A 109 8.11 9.30 4.26
C THR A 109 6.65 8.96 3.98
N THR A 110 6.12 9.45 2.85
CA THR A 110 4.73 9.31 2.49
C THR A 110 4.58 8.81 1.05
N PHE A 111 3.64 7.89 0.85
CA PHE A 111 3.26 7.35 -0.45
C PHE A 111 1.75 7.53 -0.65
N THR A 112 1.35 8.30 -1.66
CA THR A 112 -0.06 8.63 -1.94
C THR A 112 -0.53 7.96 -3.23
N PHE A 113 -1.71 7.34 -3.19
CA PHE A 113 -2.31 6.63 -4.32
C PHE A 113 -3.84 6.52 -4.16
N GLY A 114 -4.52 5.79 -5.04
CA GLY A 114 -5.96 5.53 -4.94
C GLY A 114 -6.84 6.43 -5.81
N ILE A 115 -6.27 7.45 -6.45
CA ILE A 115 -6.95 8.34 -7.41
C ILE A 115 -6.49 8.07 -8.86
N THR A 116 -7.21 8.64 -9.83
CA THR A 116 -6.95 8.45 -11.27
C THR A 116 -5.51 8.78 -11.67
N THR A 117 -4.88 9.81 -11.10
CA THR A 117 -3.50 10.20 -11.42
C THR A 117 -2.40 9.44 -10.68
N GLN A 118 -2.73 8.70 -9.61
CA GLN A 118 -1.74 8.17 -8.66
C GLN A 118 -1.95 6.70 -8.31
N GLY A 119 -2.76 5.95 -9.06
CA GLY A 119 -2.95 4.52 -8.85
C GLY A 119 -4.37 4.19 -8.43
N GLU A 120 -5.28 4.07 -9.40
CA GLU A 120 -6.69 3.73 -9.20
C GLU A 120 -6.90 2.22 -9.00
N LEU A 121 -8.16 1.77 -9.11
CA LEU A 121 -8.55 0.36 -9.07
C LEU A 121 -7.58 -0.55 -9.87
N GLY A 122 -7.07 -1.60 -9.22
CA GLY A 122 -6.11 -2.53 -9.81
C GLY A 122 -4.65 -2.23 -9.51
N SER A 123 -4.36 -1.06 -8.96
CA SER A 123 -3.00 -0.68 -8.51
C SER A 123 -2.59 -1.43 -7.24
N TRP A 124 -1.29 -1.66 -7.10
CA TRP A 124 -0.73 -2.27 -5.90
C TRP A 124 0.67 -1.74 -5.58
N VAL A 125 1.00 -1.73 -4.30
CA VAL A 125 2.34 -1.37 -3.80
C VAL A 125 2.70 -2.24 -2.60
N GLU A 126 3.96 -2.64 -2.51
CA GLU A 126 4.56 -3.37 -1.41
C GLU A 126 5.61 -2.52 -0.72
N PHE A 127 5.57 -2.52 0.60
CA PHE A 127 6.59 -1.96 1.48
C PHE A 127 7.24 -3.11 2.25
N LYS A 128 8.56 -3.27 2.10
CA LYS A 128 9.34 -4.30 2.78
C LYS A 128 10.33 -3.68 3.74
N ASP A 129 10.31 -4.12 4.99
CA ASP A 129 11.28 -3.73 6.00
C ASP A 129 12.64 -4.39 5.68
N VAL A 130 13.64 -3.61 5.25
CA VAL A 130 14.92 -4.14 4.75
C VAL A 130 16.11 -3.78 5.61
N ALA A 131 16.06 -2.68 6.35
CA ALA A 131 17.07 -2.27 7.31
C ALA A 131 16.46 -1.36 8.36
N SER A 132 17.22 -1.04 9.41
CA SER A 132 16.80 0.00 10.36
C SER A 132 16.50 1.30 9.63
N ALA A 133 15.32 1.86 9.85
CA ALA A 133 14.83 3.09 9.22
C ALA A 133 14.72 3.05 7.68
N VAL A 134 14.70 1.88 7.04
CA VAL A 134 14.58 1.78 5.57
C VAL A 134 13.51 0.77 5.17
N TRP A 135 12.55 1.27 4.37
CA TRP A 135 11.53 0.49 3.70
C TRP A 135 11.82 0.44 2.20
N LEU A 136 12.00 -0.77 1.66
CA LEU A 136 12.02 -0.99 0.21
C LEU A 136 10.60 -0.92 -0.34
N VAL A 137 10.38 -0.08 -1.34
CA VAL A 137 9.09 0.14 -1.99
C VAL A 137 9.13 -0.34 -3.44
N ARG A 138 8.11 -1.11 -3.82
CA ARG A 138 7.86 -1.51 -5.22
C ARG A 138 6.38 -1.65 -5.51
N GLY A 139 5.97 -1.40 -6.75
CA GLY A 139 4.56 -1.51 -7.11
C GLY A 139 4.27 -1.12 -8.55
N THR A 140 3.04 -1.38 -8.97
CA THR A 140 2.52 -0.97 -10.26
C THR A 140 1.22 -0.21 -10.08
N MET A 141 1.14 0.95 -10.72
CA MET A 141 0.00 1.86 -10.69
C MET A 141 -0.75 1.81 -12.01
N VAL A 142 -2.07 1.69 -11.94
CA VAL A 142 -2.98 1.97 -13.05
C VAL A 142 -3.39 3.43 -12.91
N GLN A 143 -3.19 4.24 -13.94
CA GLN A 143 -3.51 5.66 -13.91
C GLN A 143 -4.32 6.04 -15.14
N SER A 144 -5.21 7.01 -15.06
CA SER A 144 -5.96 7.50 -16.20
C SER A 144 -6.00 9.03 -16.15
N ASP A 145 -5.72 9.68 -17.29
CA ASP A 145 -5.79 11.15 -17.59
C ASP A 145 -4.55 11.80 -18.23
N ASN A 146 -3.53 11.02 -18.64
CA ASN A 146 -2.30 11.54 -19.25
C ASN A 146 -1.52 12.56 -18.38
N SER A 147 -1.84 12.72 -17.10
CA SER A 147 -1.16 13.62 -16.17
C SER A 147 -0.80 12.92 -14.85
N PRO A 148 0.02 11.85 -14.92
CA PRO A 148 0.34 11.09 -13.73
C PRO A 148 1.20 11.92 -12.77
N VAL A 149 0.95 11.76 -11.47
CA VAL A 149 1.61 12.53 -10.40
C VAL A 149 2.52 11.61 -9.58
N THR A 150 3.62 12.15 -9.07
CA THR A 150 4.51 11.42 -8.15
C THR A 150 3.77 11.05 -6.87
N GLN A 151 3.92 9.79 -6.45
CA GLN A 151 3.30 9.28 -5.23
C GLN A 151 4.14 9.58 -3.98
N PHE A 152 5.46 9.76 -4.15
CA PHE A 152 6.40 9.92 -3.06
C PHE A 152 6.53 11.39 -2.63
N THR A 153 6.39 11.64 -1.32
CA THR A 153 6.61 12.94 -0.67
C THR A 153 7.32 12.79 0.67
#